data_AF-A0A4R2H9L3-F1
#
_entry.id   AF-A0A4R2H9L3-F1
#
_cell.length_a   1.000
_cell.length_b   1.000
_cell.length_c   1.000
_cell.angle_alpha   90.00
_cell.angle_beta   90.00
_cell.angle_gamma   90.00
#
_symmetry.space_group_name_H-M   'P 1'
#
loop_
_entity.id
_entity.type
_entity.pdbx_description
1 polymer ?
#
loop_
_entity_poly.entity_id
_entity_poly.type
_entity_poly.pdbx_seq_one_letter_code
_entity_poly.pdbx_strand_id
1 'polypeptide(L)' 'MENPKEENPGQKVNAAAKYSAIGFQMIATIGLLTFIGYKIDEHRNSKSKIITAAFALAGVGIALYQAIKQVTR' A
#
# COMPACT_ATOMS: atom_id res chain seq x y z
N MET A 1 -38.79 -22.78 -2.12
CA MET A 1 -37.76 -22.65 -3.17
C MET A 1 -36.93 -21.44 -2.78
N GLU A 2 -35.72 -21.67 -2.27
CA GLU A 2 -34.80 -20.56 -1.99
C GLU A 2 -34.46 -19.85 -3.30
N ASN A 3 -34.73 -18.55 -3.35
CA ASN A 3 -34.42 -17.69 -4.48
C ASN A 3 -32.89 -17.61 -4.61
N PRO A 4 -32.28 -17.92 -5.76
CA PRO A 4 -30.84 -17.75 -5.95
C PRO A 4 -30.53 -16.26 -5.73
N LYS A 5 -29.68 -15.94 -4.74
CA LYS A 5 -29.14 -14.59 -4.59
C LYS A 5 -28.40 -14.25 -5.89
N GLU A 6 -29.00 -13.41 -6.72
CA GLU A 6 -28.33 -12.82 -7.87
C GLU A 6 -27.10 -12.05 -7.35
N GLU A 7 -25.92 -12.65 -7.48
CA GLU A 7 -24.65 -11.94 -7.30
C GLU A 7 -24.59 -10.85 -8.37
N ASN A 8 -24.94 -9.63 -7.97
CA ASN A 8 -24.97 -8.48 -8.86
C ASN A 8 -23.55 -8.25 -9.42
N PRO A 9 -23.31 -8.35 -10.74
CA PRO A 9 -21.96 -8.21 -11.31
C PRO A 9 -21.32 -6.86 -10.97
N GLY A 10 -22.13 -5.82 -10.73
CA GLY A 10 -21.66 -4.52 -10.25
C GLY A 10 -20.97 -4.55 -8.87
N GLN A 11 -21.33 -5.46 -7.97
CA GLN A 11 -20.65 -5.61 -6.66
C GLN A 11 -19.25 -6.22 -6.79
N LYS A 12 -19.05 -7.14 -7.74
CA LYS A 12 -17.74 -7.76 -8.00
C LYS A 12 -16.76 -6.77 -8.64
N VAL A 13 -17.24 -5.94 -9.57
CA VAL A 13 -16.44 -4.85 -10.18
C VAL A 13 -16.02 -3.85 -9.10
N ASN A 14 -16.91 -3.52 -8.17
CA ASN A 14 -16.62 -2.60 -7.08
C ASN A 14 -15.55 -3.14 -6.12
N ALA A 15 -15.56 -4.46 -5.85
CA ALA A 15 -14.53 -5.11 -5.04
C ALA A 15 -13.14 -5.07 -5.73
N ALA A 16 -13.07 -5.45 -7.02
CA ALA A 16 -11.81 -5.43 -7.77
C ALA A 16 -11.21 -4.01 -7.89
N ALA A 17 -12.07 -3.01 -8.13
CA ALA A 17 -11.66 -1.61 -8.15
C ALA A 17 -11.18 -1.13 -6.77
N LYS A 18 -11.88 -1.50 -5.69
CA LYS A 18 -11.49 -1.18 -4.31
C LYS A 18 -10.11 -1.74 -3.96
N TYR A 19 -9.85 -3.03 -4.21
CA TYR A 19 -8.54 -3.62 -3.91
C TYR A 19 -7.41 -3.07 -4.78
N SER A 20 -7.70 -2.76 -6.05
CA SER A 20 -6.74 -2.09 -6.92
C SER A 20 -6.35 -0.72 -6.37
N ALA A 21 -7.33 0.09 -5.96
CA ALA A 21 -7.09 1.41 -5.36
C ALA A 21 -6.24 1.32 -4.08
N ILE A 22 -6.51 0.34 -3.21
CA ILE A 22 -5.71 0.07 -2.00
C ILE A 22 -4.26 -0.27 -2.39
N GLY A 23 -4.06 -1.16 -3.37
CA GLY A 23 -2.73 -1.52 -3.87
C GLY A 23 -1.96 -0.32 -4.43
N PHE A 24 -2.63 0.53 -5.23
CA PHE A 24 -2.03 1.77 -5.73
C PHE A 24 -1.63 2.71 -4.58
N GLN A 25 -2.49 2.86 -3.57
CA GLN A 25 -2.20 3.66 -2.38
C GLN A 25 -0.98 3.11 -1.61
N MET A 26 -0.86 1.78 -1.49
CA MET A 26 0.29 1.14 -0.83
C MET A 26 1.59 1.43 -1.58
N ILE A 27 1.61 1.26 -2.90
CA ILE A 27 2.79 1.54 -3.74
C ILE A 27 3.19 3.00 -3.62
N ALA A 28 2.22 3.93 -3.68
CA ALA A 28 2.49 5.35 -3.52
C ALA A 28 3.10 5.68 -2.15
N THR A 29 2.57 5.07 -1.07
CA THR A 29 3.07 5.29 0.30
C THR A 29 4.49 4.76 0.48
N ILE A 30 4.74 3.52 0.04
CA ILE A 30 6.07 2.89 0.13
C ILE A 30 7.07 3.64 -0.73
N GLY A 31 6.71 3.97 -1.97
CA GLY A 31 7.55 4.71 -2.90
C GLY A 31 7.92 6.09 -2.37
N LEU A 32 6.95 6.83 -1.80
CA LEU A 32 7.20 8.14 -1.20
C LEU A 32 8.17 8.06 -0.02
N LEU A 33 7.95 7.14 0.92
CA LEU A 33 8.83 6.99 2.08
C LEU A 33 10.24 6.52 1.67
N THR A 34 10.32 5.57 0.74
CA THR A 34 11.60 5.09 0.21
C THR A 34 12.35 6.21 -0.51
N PHE A 35 11.66 7.05 -1.29
CA PHE A 35 12.26 8.18 -1.99
C PHE A 35 12.77 9.25 -1.00
N ILE A 36 12.02 9.53 0.06
CA ILE A 36 12.46 10.42 1.15
C ILE A 36 13.73 9.85 1.79
N GLY A 37 13.74 8.57 2.13
CA GLY A 37 14.92 7.91 2.71
C GLY A 37 16.14 7.94 1.77
N TYR A 38 15.92 7.72 0.47
CA TYR A 38 16.94 7.79 -0.57
C TYR A 38 17.56 9.18 -0.66
N LYS A 39 16.73 10.23 -0.71
CA LYS A 39 17.21 11.62 -0.79
C LYS A 39 18.02 12.02 0.46
N ILE A 40 17.67 11.49 1.63
CA ILE A 40 18.42 11.71 2.87
C ILE A 40 19.78 11.00 2.81
N ASP A 41 19.82 9.74 2.39
CA ASP A 41 21.08 8.99 2.23
C ASP A 41 22.01 9.64 1.20
N GLU A 42 21.45 10.13 0.09
CA GLU A 42 22.17 10.85 -0.97
C GLU A 42 22.75 12.18 -0.45
N HIS A 43 21.96 12.96 0.27
CA HIS A 43 22.43 14.21 0.88
C HIS A 43 23.53 13.98 1.93
N ARG A 44 23.49 12.85 2.63
CA ARG A 44 24.50 12.46 3.63
C ARG A 44 25.76 11.85 3.00
N ASN A 45 25.83 11.67 1.68
CA ASN A 45 26.91 10.96 0.98
C ASN A 45 27.19 9.57 1.58
N SER A 46 26.16 8.95 2.16
CA SER A 46 26.33 7.73 2.94
C SER A 46 26.50 6.56 1.97
N LYS A 47 27.66 5.89 2.02
CA LYS A 47 27.92 4.70 1.16
C LYS A 47 26.96 3.54 1.47
N SER A 48 26.42 3.49 2.69
CA SER A 48 25.40 2.51 3.06
C SER A 48 24.03 3.17 3.11
N LYS A 49 23.08 2.67 2.31
CA LYS A 49 21.70 3.16 2.17
C LYS A 49 20.81 2.76 3.37
N ILE A 50 21.28 3.02 4.58
CA ILE A 50 20.65 2.55 5.82
C ILE A 50 19.35 3.32 6.08
N ILE A 51 19.31 4.63 5.81
CA ILE A 51 18.10 5.43 6.02
C ILE A 51 17.03 5.01 5.02
N THR A 52 17.39 4.79 3.76
CA THR A 52 16.51 4.26 2.72
C THR A 52 15.91 2.93 3.15
N ALA A 53 16.75 2.01 3.66
CA ALA A 53 16.27 0.70 4.13
C ALA A 53 15.30 0.84 5.32
N ALA A 54 15.60 1.70 6.29
CA ALA A 54 14.72 1.95 7.43
C ALA A 54 13.38 2.56 7.01
N PHE A 55 13.40 3.56 6.12
CA PHE A 55 12.19 4.21 5.59
C PHE A 55 11.37 3.27 4.70
N ALA A 56 12.02 2.42 3.90
CA ALA A 56 11.34 1.41 3.10
C ALA A 56 10.63 0.39 3.99
N LEU A 57 11.31 -0.14 5.02
CA LEU A 57 10.71 -1.06 5.99
C LEU A 57 9.54 -0.41 6.75
N ALA A 58 9.73 0.82 7.22
CA ALA A 58 8.66 1.59 7.88
C ALA A 58 7.48 1.82 6.93
N GLY A 59 7.74 2.16 5.67
CA GLY A 59 6.72 2.38 4.66
C GLY A 59 5.92 1.13 4.34
N VAL A 60 6.57 -0.04 4.26
CA VAL A 60 5.88 -1.32 4.10
C VAL A 60 5.00 -1.61 5.33
N GLY A 61 5.51 -1.43 6.54
CA GLY A 61 4.74 -1.64 7.77
C GLY A 61 3.50 -0.74 7.85
N ILE A 62 3.65 0.55 7.54
CA ILE A 62 2.55 1.52 7.51
C ILE A 62 1.53 1.16 6.41
N ALA A 63 2.00 0.83 5.21
CA ALA A 63 1.13 0.48 4.09
C ALA A 63 0.29 -0.78 4.39
N LEU A 64 0.90 -1.80 4.98
CA LEU A 64 0.20 -3.02 5.39
C LEU A 64 -0.81 -2.75 6.49
N TYR A 65 -0.44 -2.01 7.54
CA TYR A 65 -1.36 -1.66 8.62
C TYR A 65 -2.59 -0.90 8.09
N GLN A 66 -2.37 0.08 7.20
CA GLN A 66 -3.46 0.83 6.58
C GLN A 66 -4.33 -0.06 5.69
N ALA A 67 -3.73 -0.91 4.86
CA ALA A 67 -4.47 -1.81 3.97
C ALA A 67 -5.34 -2.79 4.78
N ILE A 68 -4.78 -3.44 5.80
CA ILE A 68 -5.52 -4.33 6.70
C ILE A 68 -6.67 -3.57 7.35
N LYS A 69 -6.39 -2.39 7.92
CA LYS A 69 -7.42 -1.56 8.57
C LYS A 69 -8.54 -1.13 7.61
N GLN A 70 -8.25 -0.89 6.33
CA GLN A 70 -9.24 -0.52 5.31
C GLN A 70 -10.08 -1.70 4.82
N VAL A 71 -9.55 -2.92 4.92
CA VAL A 71 -10.26 -4.15 4.53
C VAL A 71 -11.05 -4.72 5.70
N THR A 72 -10.57 -4.57 6.94
CA THR A 72 -11.25 -5.04 8.15
C THR A 72 -12.34 -4.07 8.66
N ARG A 73 -12.30 -2.80 8.26
CA ARG A 73 -13.40 -1.85 8.48
C ARG A 73 -14.46 -1.95 7.39
#